data_AF-A0A6M1RAS6-F1
#
_entry.id   AF-A0A6M1RAS6-F1
#
_cell.length_a   1.000
_cell.length_b   1.000
_cell.length_c   1.000
_cell.angle_alpha   90.00
_cell.angle_beta   90.00
_cell.angle_gamma   90.00
#
_symmetry.space_group_name_H-M   'P 1'
#
loop_
_entity.id
_entity.type
_entity.pdbx_description
1 polymer ?
#
loop_
_entity_poly.entity_id
_entity_poly.type
_entity_poly.pdbx_seq_one_letter_code
_entity_poly.pdbx_strand_id
1 'polypeptide(L)'
;MNTLADLGRPDSRFQTLLSGRSAAVVGVLGAMVTVAIAGQPRFGLALGCLSVVGLYGVYPTFSIGWGTPRERLTEWAFTLVGIGSIVLALSLDPRWLALAWSAHGVWDALHHRRHHVVGLRGIPPWYIQTCLVWDFLAAAGLLILL
;
A
#
# COMPACT_ATOMS: atom_id res chain seq x y z
N MET A 1 -26.12 17.63 6.15
CA MET A 1 -24.86 16.96 6.54
C MET A 1 -24.79 15.67 5.76
N ASN A 2 -23.77 15.49 4.91
CA ASN A 2 -23.64 14.32 4.06
C ASN A 2 -22.75 13.31 4.78
N THR A 3 -23.36 12.39 5.53
CA THR A 3 -22.69 11.50 6.50
C THR A 3 -21.56 10.67 5.89
N LEU A 4 -21.63 10.31 4.60
CA LEU A 4 -20.55 9.63 3.89
C LEU A 4 -19.35 10.53 3.58
N ALA A 5 -19.56 11.82 3.36
CA ALA A 5 -18.48 12.78 3.12
C ALA A 5 -17.75 13.15 4.43
N ASP A 6 -18.47 13.16 5.56
CA ASP A 6 -17.88 13.49 6.87
C ASP A 6 -17.14 12.31 7.52
N LEU A 7 -17.50 11.05 7.22
CA LEU A 7 -16.72 9.87 7.67
C LEU A 7 -15.32 9.82 7.07
N GLY A 8 -15.13 10.41 5.88
CA GLY A 8 -13.88 10.46 5.13
C GLY A 8 -12.97 11.65 5.44
N ARG A 9 -13.41 12.60 6.27
CA ARG A 9 -12.55 13.75 6.61
C ARG A 9 -11.35 13.30 7.45
N PRO A 10 -10.18 13.94 7.28
CA PRO A 10 -9.00 13.72 8.12
C PRO A 10 -9.23 13.90 9.62
N ASP A 11 -10.38 14.43 10.02
CA ASP A 11 -10.69 14.73 11.42
C ASP A 11 -11.57 13.63 12.04
N SER A 12 -11.89 12.58 11.28
CA SER A 12 -12.78 11.51 11.72
C SER A 12 -12.06 10.56 12.70
N ARG A 13 -12.83 9.96 13.63
CA ARG A 13 -12.36 8.97 14.62
C ARG A 13 -11.56 7.80 14.01
N PHE A 14 -11.66 7.61 12.68
CA PHE A 14 -10.90 6.64 11.91
C PHE A 14 -9.39 6.90 11.93
N GLN A 15 -8.91 8.14 12.09
CA GLN A 15 -7.48 8.43 12.11
C GLN A 15 -6.76 7.92 13.36
N THR A 16 -7.51 7.68 14.44
CA THR A 16 -6.98 7.23 15.74
C THR A 16 -7.29 5.77 16.03
N LEU A 17 -7.71 4.97 15.04
CA LEU A 17 -8.07 3.56 15.24
C LEU A 17 -6.94 2.74 15.85
N LEU A 18 -5.70 3.02 15.46
CA LEU A 18 -4.53 2.33 15.96
C LEU A 18 -3.47 3.32 16.42
N SER A 19 -2.84 3.01 17.56
CA SER A 19 -1.58 3.65 17.92
C SER A 19 -0.51 3.29 16.90
N GLY A 20 0.52 4.13 16.73
CA GLY A 20 1.60 3.81 15.79
C GLY A 20 2.37 2.53 16.12
N ARG A 21 2.42 2.13 17.41
CA ARG A 21 2.97 0.83 17.81
C ARG A 21 2.10 -0.32 17.35
N SER A 22 0.78 -0.21 17.54
CA SER A 22 -0.18 -1.21 17.09
C SER A 22 -0.18 -1.36 15.57
N ALA A 23 -0.13 -0.24 14.84
CA ALA A 23 0.00 -0.22 13.38
C ALA A 23 1.29 -0.93 12.91
N ALA A 24 2.43 -0.66 13.55
CA ALA A 24 3.68 -1.34 13.22
C ALA A 24 3.62 -2.86 13.50
N VAL A 25 3.02 -3.28 14.62
CA VAL A 25 2.83 -4.72 14.92
C VAL A 25 1.96 -5.38 13.86
N VAL A 26 0.85 -4.74 13.46
CA VAL A 26 -0.01 -5.24 12.37
C VAL A 26 0.80 -5.34 11.07
N GLY A 27 1.66 -4.36 10.77
CA GLY A 27 2.54 -4.38 9.60
C GLY A 27 3.52 -5.56 9.60
N VAL A 28 4.16 -5.84 10.74
CA VAL A 28 5.05 -7.01 10.90
C VAL A 28 4.29 -8.32 10.68
N LEU A 29 3.13 -8.47 11.32
CA LEU A 29 2.29 -9.66 11.17
C LEU A 29 1.83 -9.85 9.72
N GLY A 30 1.41 -8.77 9.06
CA GLY A 30 1.06 -8.77 7.65
C GLY A 30 2.23 -9.23 6.78
N ALA A 31 3.44 -8.71 7.01
CA ALA A 31 4.62 -9.09 6.26
C ALA A 31 4.95 -10.58 6.41
N MET A 32 4.88 -11.12 7.63
CA MET A 32 5.10 -12.55 7.89
C MET A 32 4.09 -13.41 7.11
N VAL A 33 2.81 -13.00 7.10
CA VAL A 33 1.76 -13.70 6.34
C VAL A 33 2.03 -13.62 4.83
N THR A 34 2.37 -12.46 4.29
CA THR A 34 2.72 -12.30 2.87
C THR A 34 3.86 -13.23 2.46
N VAL A 35 4.95 -13.26 3.24
CA VAL A 35 6.13 -14.09 2.96
C VAL A 35 5.78 -15.57 3.04
N ALA A 36 5.02 -15.99 4.05
CA ALA A 36 4.57 -17.38 4.20
C ALA A 36 3.67 -17.84 3.04
N ILE A 37 2.80 -16.96 2.54
CA ILE A 37 1.94 -17.21 1.37
C ILE A 37 2.76 -17.27 0.08
N ALA A 38 3.74 -16.38 -0.09
CA ALA A 38 4.56 -16.34 -1.30
C ALA A 38 5.37 -17.63 -1.51
N GLY A 39 5.80 -18.29 -0.43
CA GLY A 39 6.45 -19.60 -0.49
C GLY A 39 5.55 -20.76 -0.93
N GLN A 40 4.25 -20.54 -1.16
CA GLN A 40 3.31 -21.59 -1.55
C GLN A 40 3.31 -21.78 -3.08
N PRO A 41 3.74 -22.94 -3.62
CA PRO A 41 3.96 -23.12 -5.06
C PRO A 41 2.69 -23.06 -5.90
N ARG A 42 1.52 -23.34 -5.31
CA ARG A 42 0.24 -23.38 -6.04
C ARG A 42 -0.41 -22.02 -6.24
N PHE A 43 -0.21 -21.09 -5.30
CA PHE A 43 -0.98 -19.85 -5.24
C PHE A 43 -0.18 -18.62 -4.80
N GLY A 44 1.10 -18.75 -4.43
CA GLY A 44 1.92 -17.66 -3.92
C GLY A 44 2.03 -16.50 -4.90
N LEU A 45 2.30 -16.78 -6.18
CA LEU A 45 2.35 -15.75 -7.23
C LEU A 45 1.01 -15.05 -7.42
N ALA A 46 -0.09 -15.80 -7.53
CA ALA A 46 -1.42 -15.24 -7.75
C ALA A 46 -1.87 -14.37 -6.57
N LEU A 47 -1.70 -14.84 -5.33
CA LEU A 47 -2.01 -14.05 -4.13
C LEU A 47 -1.07 -12.85 -3.99
N GLY A 48 0.20 -12.98 -4.40
CA GLY A 48 1.15 -11.88 -4.51
C GLY A 48 0.66 -10.78 -5.45
N CYS A 49 0.23 -11.12 -6.66
CA CYS A 49 -0.35 -10.15 -7.61
C CYS A 49 -1.62 -9.49 -7.04
N LEU A 50 -2.53 -10.27 -6.44
CA LEU A 50 -3.74 -9.73 -5.82
C LEU A 50 -3.44 -8.79 -4.66
N SER A 51 -2.40 -9.06 -3.88
CA SER A 51 -1.96 -8.16 -2.80
C SER A 51 -1.48 -6.81 -3.35
N VAL A 52 -0.73 -6.80 -4.46
CA VAL A 52 -0.31 -5.56 -5.13
C VAL A 52 -1.52 -4.79 -5.67
N VAL A 53 -2.52 -5.47 -6.24
CA VAL A 53 -3.80 -4.83 -6.63
C VAL A 53 -4.47 -4.16 -5.44
N GLY A 54 -4.51 -4.86 -4.30
CA GLY A 54 -5.07 -4.32 -3.05
C GLY A 54 -4.37 -3.05 -2.60
N LEU A 55 -3.04 -3.09 -2.46
CA LEU A 55 -2.22 -1.94 -2.02
C LEU A 55 -2.40 -0.72 -2.93
N TYR A 56 -2.13 -0.90 -4.23
CA TYR A 56 -2.14 0.18 -5.21
C TYR A 56 -3.55 0.69 -5.56
N GLY A 57 -4.59 -0.03 -5.17
CA GLY A 57 -5.99 0.37 -5.35
C GLY A 57 -6.51 1.33 -4.28
N VAL A 58 -5.89 1.40 -3.10
CA VAL A 58 -6.39 2.20 -1.97
C VAL A 58 -6.36 3.70 -2.28
N TYR A 59 -5.20 4.20 -2.69
CA TYR A 59 -4.97 5.61 -3.01
C TYR A 59 -5.86 6.17 -4.13
N PRO A 60 -5.94 5.55 -5.33
CA PRO A 60 -6.82 6.05 -6.38
C PRO A 60 -8.28 6.03 -5.95
N THR A 61 -8.72 5.02 -5.19
CA THR A 61 -10.09 4.95 -4.65
C THR A 61 -10.39 6.14 -3.73
N PHE A 62 -9.50 6.46 -2.79
CA PHE A 62 -9.68 7.64 -1.94
C PHE A 62 -9.59 8.96 -2.72
N SER A 63 -8.76 9.03 -3.77
CA SER A 63 -8.60 10.23 -4.60
C SER A 63 -9.87 10.57 -5.41
N ILE A 64 -10.74 9.59 -5.69
CA ILE A 64 -12.04 9.82 -6.31
C ILE A 64 -12.95 10.61 -5.37
N GLY A 65 -12.95 10.27 -4.08
CA GLY A 65 -13.80 10.89 -3.07
C GLY A 65 -13.32 12.28 -2.66
N TRP A 66 -12.01 12.46 -2.44
CA TRP A 66 -11.49 13.65 -1.75
C TRP A 66 -10.30 14.33 -2.42
N GLY A 67 -9.74 13.72 -3.47
CA GLY A 67 -8.57 14.28 -4.16
C GLY A 67 -8.92 15.41 -5.11
N THR A 68 -8.08 16.44 -5.12
CA THR A 68 -8.02 17.42 -6.21
C THR A 68 -7.69 16.72 -7.55
N PRO A 69 -7.97 17.34 -8.71
CA PRO A 69 -7.62 16.74 -10.01
C PRO A 69 -6.14 16.36 -10.14
N ARG A 70 -5.25 17.15 -9.54
CA ARG A 70 -3.81 16.87 -9.52
C ARG A 70 -3.49 15.65 -8.65
N GLU A 71 -4.01 15.59 -7.42
CA GLU A 71 -3.80 14.44 -6.53
C GLU A 71 -4.34 13.16 -7.16
N ARG A 72 -5.53 13.22 -7.77
CA ARG A 72 -6.11 12.09 -8.51
C ARG A 72 -5.18 11.63 -9.62
N LEU A 73 -4.74 12.53 -10.50
CA LEU A 73 -3.81 12.17 -11.57
C LEU A 73 -2.54 11.51 -11.02
N THR A 74 -2.00 12.04 -9.92
CA THR A 74 -0.82 11.48 -9.25
C THR A 74 -1.07 10.07 -8.71
N GLU A 75 -2.17 9.81 -8.00
CA GLU A 75 -2.47 8.47 -7.47
C GLU A 75 -2.70 7.45 -8.59
N TRP A 76 -3.46 7.83 -9.61
CA TRP A 76 -3.72 6.96 -10.76
C TRP A 76 -2.45 6.67 -11.55
N ALA A 77 -1.54 7.65 -11.70
CA ALA A 77 -0.23 7.42 -12.30
C ALA A 77 0.61 6.45 -11.48
N PHE A 78 0.58 6.55 -10.14
CA PHE A 78 1.29 5.61 -9.27
C PHE A 78 0.69 4.19 -9.34
N THR A 79 -0.63 4.04 -9.49
CA THR A 79 -1.27 2.73 -9.75
C THR A 79 -0.67 2.01 -10.96
N LEU A 80 -0.24 2.74 -12.00
CA LEU A 80 0.41 2.13 -13.18
C LEU A 80 1.73 1.45 -12.83
N VAL A 81 2.44 1.89 -11.78
CA VAL A 81 3.66 1.22 -11.29
C VAL A 81 3.33 -0.17 -10.75
N GLY A 82 2.25 -0.29 -9.98
CA GLY A 82 1.77 -1.59 -9.48
C GLY A 82 1.33 -2.52 -10.62
N ILE A 83 0.56 -2.00 -11.57
CA ILE A 83 0.12 -2.76 -12.76
C ILE A 83 1.33 -3.24 -13.57
N GLY A 84 2.28 -2.34 -13.86
CA GLY A 84 3.51 -2.68 -14.57
C GLY A 84 4.31 -3.76 -13.85
N SER A 85 4.44 -3.66 -12.52
CA SER A 85 5.16 -4.65 -11.72
C SER A 85 4.47 -6.03 -11.73
N ILE A 86 3.13 -6.08 -11.73
CA ILE A 86 2.38 -7.34 -11.89
C ILE A 86 2.65 -7.95 -13.27
N VAL A 87 2.59 -7.15 -14.33
CA VAL A 87 2.87 -7.62 -15.70
C VAL A 87 4.29 -8.19 -15.79
N LEU A 88 5.29 -7.49 -15.24
CA LEU A 88 6.68 -7.95 -15.22
C LEU A 88 6.86 -9.20 -14.34
N ALA A 89 6.14 -9.30 -13.23
CA ALA A 89 6.17 -10.49 -12.37
C ALA A 89 5.64 -11.75 -13.07
N LEU A 90 4.56 -11.59 -13.85
CA LEU A 90 3.93 -12.68 -14.59
C LEU A 90 4.68 -13.07 -15.87
N SER A 91 5.41 -12.13 -16.48
CA SER A 91 6.05 -12.33 -17.78
C SER A 91 7.55 -12.58 -17.73
N LEU A 92 8.25 -12.08 -16.70
CA LEU A 92 9.72 -12.13 -16.61
C LEU A 92 10.21 -12.83 -15.35
N ASP A 93 9.90 -12.29 -14.17
CA ASP A 93 10.48 -12.75 -12.90
C ASP A 93 9.56 -12.37 -11.71
N PRO A 94 9.09 -13.33 -10.88
CA PRO A 94 8.26 -13.04 -9.71
C PRO A 94 8.83 -12.00 -8.74
N ARG A 95 10.15 -11.78 -8.71
CA ARG A 95 10.83 -10.75 -7.90
C ARG A 95 10.37 -9.32 -8.20
N TRP A 96 9.76 -9.08 -9.36
CA TRP A 96 9.09 -7.80 -9.63
C TRP A 96 7.98 -7.47 -8.62
N LEU A 97 7.39 -8.47 -7.95
CA LEU A 97 6.49 -8.24 -6.81
C LEU A 97 7.22 -7.56 -5.65
N ALA A 98 8.44 -7.98 -5.32
CA ALA A 98 9.20 -7.34 -4.25
C ALA A 98 9.52 -5.87 -4.55
N LEU A 99 9.75 -5.54 -5.82
CA LEU A 99 9.89 -4.15 -6.26
C LEU A 99 8.58 -3.37 -6.09
N ALA A 100 7.42 -3.96 -6.44
CA ALA A 100 6.11 -3.34 -6.23
C ALA A 100 5.87 -3.01 -4.75
N TRP A 101 6.11 -3.98 -3.87
CA TRP A 101 6.02 -3.75 -2.42
C TRP A 101 6.96 -2.64 -1.96
N SER A 102 8.23 -2.65 -2.39
CA SER A 102 9.18 -1.59 -2.04
C SER A 102 8.76 -0.21 -2.54
N ALA A 103 8.25 -0.11 -3.77
CA ALA A 103 7.78 1.14 -4.36
C ALA A 103 6.55 1.68 -3.62
N HIS A 104 5.63 0.81 -3.21
CA HIS A 104 4.50 1.20 -2.35
C HIS A 104 4.99 1.73 -0.98
N GLY A 105 5.96 1.07 -0.34
CA GLY A 105 6.53 1.54 0.92
C GLY A 105 7.20 2.92 0.78
N VAL A 106 7.88 3.17 -0.33
CA VAL A 106 8.41 4.51 -0.65
C VAL A 106 7.29 5.52 -0.85
N TRP A 107 6.19 5.15 -1.52
CA TRP A 107 5.02 6.02 -1.69
C TRP A 107 4.39 6.41 -0.37
N ASP A 108 4.24 5.46 0.55
CA ASP A 108 3.76 5.71 1.91
C ASP A 108 4.71 6.61 2.70
N ALA A 109 6.02 6.43 2.54
CA ALA A 109 7.02 7.30 3.17
C ALA A 109 6.88 8.76 2.67
N LEU A 110 6.63 8.97 1.38
CA LEU A 110 6.37 10.29 0.79
C LEU A 110 5.07 10.93 1.27
N HIS A 111 4.12 10.13 1.75
CA HIS A 111 2.87 10.58 2.37
C HIS A 111 2.97 10.81 3.88
N HIS A 112 4.09 10.47 4.52
CA HIS A 112 4.20 10.49 5.97
C HIS A 112 4.01 11.89 6.55
N ARG A 113 3.19 12.01 7.62
CA ARG A 113 2.60 13.26 8.17
C ARG A 113 3.53 14.48 8.32
N ARG A 114 4.82 14.28 8.59
CA ARG A 114 5.79 15.39 8.78
C ARG A 114 6.45 15.85 7.48
N HIS A 115 6.34 15.06 6.42
CA HIS A 115 7.04 15.24 5.15
C HIS A 115 6.13 14.88 3.97
N HIS A 116 4.83 15.20 4.05
CA HIS A 116 3.95 15.01 2.90
C HIS A 116 4.49 15.83 1.72
N VAL A 117 5.02 15.13 0.72
CA VAL A 117 5.72 15.75 -0.42
C VAL A 117 4.79 15.80 -1.63
N VAL A 118 4.00 14.75 -1.85
CA VAL A 118 3.23 14.55 -3.08
C VAL A 118 2.03 13.65 -2.81
N GLY A 119 1.03 13.68 -3.69
CA GLY A 119 -0.12 12.79 -3.66
C GLY A 119 -1.27 13.24 -2.75
N LEU A 120 -2.19 12.33 -2.46
CA LEU A 120 -3.43 12.58 -1.74
C LEU A 120 -3.18 12.93 -0.28
N ARG A 121 -3.68 14.09 0.14
CA ARG A 121 -3.69 14.47 1.56
C ARG A 121 -4.78 13.73 2.34
N GLY A 122 -4.50 13.46 3.61
CA GLY A 122 -5.52 12.98 4.56
C GLY A 122 -5.62 11.46 4.72
N ILE A 123 -4.70 10.69 4.12
CA ILE A 123 -4.60 9.24 4.36
C ILE A 123 -4.41 8.97 5.86
N PRO A 124 -5.13 8.00 6.45
CA PRO A 124 -5.03 7.70 7.88
C PRO A 124 -3.58 7.36 8.30
N PRO A 125 -3.06 7.94 9.38
CA PRO A 125 -1.66 7.70 9.79
C PRO A 125 -1.34 6.24 10.11
N TRP A 126 -2.32 5.52 10.67
CA TRP A 126 -2.17 4.09 10.95
C TRP A 126 -2.00 3.27 9.67
N TYR A 127 -2.64 3.68 8.56
CA TYR A 127 -2.52 2.99 7.28
C TYR A 127 -1.09 3.13 6.77
N ILE A 128 -0.59 4.37 6.68
CA ILE A 128 0.78 4.68 6.26
C ILE A 128 1.79 3.92 7.13
N GLN A 129 1.64 3.93 8.46
CA GLN A 129 2.58 3.24 9.35
C GLN A 129 2.53 1.72 9.22
N THR A 130 1.34 1.15 9.04
CA THR A 130 1.16 -0.30 8.86
C THR A 130 1.82 -0.75 7.57
N CYS A 131 1.46 -0.12 6.45
CA CYS A 131 1.95 -0.47 5.13
C CYS A 131 3.44 -0.17 4.99
N LEU A 132 3.96 0.95 5.48
CA LEU A 132 5.41 1.22 5.47
C LEU A 132 6.24 0.09 6.10
N VAL A 133 5.83 -0.43 7.26
CA VAL A 133 6.52 -1.55 7.93
C VAL A 133 6.31 -2.85 7.16
N TRP A 134 5.08 -3.11 6.74
CA TRP A 134 4.73 -4.31 5.98
C TRP A 134 5.56 -4.39 4.70
N ASP A 135 5.57 -3.33 3.93
CA ASP A 135 6.08 -3.28 2.57
C ASP A 135 7.56 -3.61 2.46
N PHE A 136 8.39 -2.99 3.31
CA PHE A 136 9.82 -3.26 3.28
C PHE A 136 10.16 -4.66 3.81
N LEU A 137 9.44 -5.15 4.81
CA LEU A 137 9.65 -6.50 5.33
C LEU A 137 9.17 -7.58 4.34
N ALA A 138 8.01 -7.38 3.72
CA ALA A 138 7.50 -8.26 2.68
C ALA A 138 8.42 -8.24 1.46
N ALA A 139 8.85 -7.07 0.99
CA ALA A 139 9.79 -6.97 -0.13
C ALA A 139 11.10 -7.73 0.15
N ALA A 140 11.69 -7.56 1.34
CA ALA A 140 12.89 -8.29 1.72
C ALA A 140 12.67 -9.81 1.73
N GLY A 141 11.57 -10.28 2.32
CA GLY A 141 11.24 -11.70 2.34
C GLY A 141 10.95 -12.28 0.95
N LEU A 142 10.26 -11.52 0.09
CA LEU A 142 9.98 -11.91 -1.30
C LEU A 142 11.26 -12.00 -2.14
N LEU A 143 12.22 -11.08 -1.98
CA LEU A 143 13.53 -11.15 -2.66
C LEU A 143 14.33 -12.39 -2.28
N ILE A 144 14.16 -12.88 -1.05
CA ILE A 144 14.85 -14.07 -0.55
C ILE A 144 14.17 -15.35 -1.06
N LEU A 145 12.83 -15.35 -1.15
CA LEU A 145 12.06 -16.56 -1.46
C LEU A 145 11.78 -16.82 -2.94
N LEU A 146 11.62 -15.76 -3.74
CA LEU A 146 11.32 -15.84 -5.17
C LEU A 146 12.60 -15.90 -6.00
#